data_AF-A0A2T6NP80-F1
#
_entry.id   AF-A0A2T6NP80-F1
#
_cell.length_a   1.000
_cell.length_b   1.000
_cell.length_c   1.000
_cell.angle_alpha   90.00
_cell.angle_beta   90.00
_cell.angle_gamma   90.00
#
_symmetry.space_group_name_H-M   'P 1'
#
loop_
_entity.id
_entity.type
_entity.pdbx_description
1 polymer ?
#
loop_
_entity_poly.entity_id
_entity_poly.type
_entity_poly.pdbx_seq_one_letter_code
_entity_poly.pdbx_strand_id
1 'polypeptide(L)'
;MQLDLSFQAGLLEQFPTFRDVLRAAAYGCGRPFKHIAADLDMTASKLSRMLADNPNDPINFPADRLPDFIESTGDNRPVIWMAERFLIDSETTQRQAVAQLASLMPQVEALLKAVAR
;
A
#
# COMPACT_ATOMS: atom_id res chain seq x y z
N MET A 1 -15.52 -17.06 -5.79
CA MET A 1 -15.10 -16.24 -4.65
C MET A 1 -15.23 -14.79 -5.06
N GLN A 2 -15.90 -13.97 -4.24
CA GLN A 2 -15.89 -12.51 -4.40
C GLN A 2 -14.81 -11.97 -3.45
N LEU A 3 -13.79 -11.31 -3.99
CA LEU A 3 -12.75 -10.64 -3.22
C LEU A 3 -13.29 -9.27 -2.80
N ASP A 4 -13.56 -9.09 -1.51
CA ASP A 4 -13.88 -7.78 -0.95
C ASP A 4 -12.56 -7.05 -0.68
N LEU A 5 -12.19 -6.16 -1.60
CA LEU A 5 -11.00 -5.33 -1.48
C LEU A 5 -11.43 -3.99 -0.85
N SER A 6 -11.11 -3.79 0.43
CA SER A 6 -11.29 -2.49 1.08
C SER A 6 -10.20 -1.52 0.61
N PHE A 7 -10.52 -0.71 -0.39
CA PHE A 7 -9.62 0.32 -0.88
C PHE A 7 -9.72 1.55 0.02
N GLN A 8 -8.66 1.87 0.77
CA GLN A 8 -8.51 3.23 1.28
C GLN A 8 -8.01 4.10 0.14
N ALA A 9 -8.82 5.08 -0.28
CA ALA A 9 -8.41 6.06 -1.26
C ALA A 9 -7.09 6.73 -0.84
N GLY A 10 -6.17 6.91 -1.78
CA GLY A 10 -4.91 7.62 -1.57
C GLY A 10 -3.69 6.73 -1.36
N LEU A 11 -3.75 5.43 -1.66
CA LEU A 11 -2.56 4.57 -1.55
C LEU A 11 -1.49 4.96 -2.58
N LEU A 12 -1.89 5.32 -3.81
CA LEU A 12 -0.97 5.83 -4.84
C LEU A 12 -0.39 7.20 -4.49
N GLU A 13 -1.11 8.01 -3.71
CA GLU A 13 -0.63 9.31 -3.22
C GLU A 13 0.37 9.13 -2.07
N GLN A 14 0.07 8.22 -1.14
CA GLN A 14 0.96 7.86 -0.02
C GLN A 14 2.25 7.19 -0.49
N PHE A 15 2.16 6.37 -1.54
CA PHE A 15 3.27 5.62 -2.10
C PHE A 15 3.37 5.86 -3.61
N PRO A 16 4.04 6.93 -4.05
CA PRO A 16 4.16 7.27 -5.47
C PRO A 16 4.86 6.18 -6.30
N THR A 17 5.74 5.40 -5.67
CA THR A 17 6.42 4.27 -6.32
C THR A 17 6.08 2.95 -5.62
N PHE A 18 6.10 1.86 -6.38
CA PHE A 18 5.93 0.51 -5.84
C PHE A 18 6.97 0.18 -4.76
N ARG A 19 8.20 0.70 -4.90
CA ARG A 19 9.27 0.52 -3.92
C ARG A 19 8.91 1.14 -2.56
N ASP A 20 8.19 2.25 -2.55
CA ASP A 20 7.77 2.90 -1.30
C ASP A 20 6.79 2.01 -0.53
N VAL A 21 5.90 1.31 -1.23
CA VAL A 21 4.99 0.32 -0.62
C VAL A 21 5.77 -0.85 -0.04
N LEU A 22 6.74 -1.41 -0.78
CA LEU A 22 7.57 -2.51 -0.28
C LEU A 22 8.36 -2.07 0.96
N ARG A 23 8.91 -0.85 0.95
CA ARG A 23 9.61 -0.29 2.10
C ARG A 23 8.68 -0.19 3.31
N ALA A 24 7.49 0.38 3.12
CA ALA A 24 6.51 0.54 4.19
C ALA A 24 6.01 -0.80 4.74
N ALA A 25 5.86 -1.82 3.90
CA ALA A 25 5.51 -3.18 4.33
C ALA A 25 6.64 -3.82 5.14
N ALA A 26 7.88 -3.76 4.65
CA ALA A 26 9.01 -4.39 5.32
C ALA A 26 9.29 -3.80 6.71
N TYR A 27 9.19 -2.48 6.86
CA TYR A 27 9.44 -1.82 8.15
C TYR A 27 8.20 -1.69 9.04
N GLY A 28 6.99 -1.82 8.47
CA GLY A 28 5.72 -1.63 9.18
C GLY A 28 5.07 -2.92 9.69
N CYS A 29 5.48 -4.10 9.20
CA CYS A 29 4.83 -5.38 9.54
C CYS A 29 5.09 -5.91 10.97
N GLY A 30 5.91 -5.22 11.77
CA GLY A 30 6.24 -5.63 13.15
C GLY A 30 7.14 -6.86 13.26
N ARG A 31 7.48 -7.54 12.16
CA ARG A 31 8.46 -8.64 12.14
C ARG A 31 9.89 -8.08 12.09
N PRO A 32 10.88 -8.73 12.73
CA PRO A 32 12.28 -8.35 12.58
C PRO A 32 12.72 -8.44 11.11
N PHE A 33 13.32 -7.37 10.58
CA PHE A 33 13.73 -7.27 9.17
C PHE A 33 14.64 -8.41 8.71
N LYS A 34 15.48 -8.95 9.60
CA LYS A 34 16.34 -10.11 9.31
C LYS A 34 15.55 -11.40 9.02
N HIS A 35 14.36 -11.57 9.61
CA HIS A 35 13.51 -12.72 9.34
C HIS A 35 12.86 -12.60 7.96
N ILE A 36 12.42 -11.38 7.60
CA ILE A 36 11.91 -11.09 6.25
C ILE A 36 12.99 -11.45 5.21
N ALA A 37 14.22 -10.99 5.41
CA ALA A 37 15.31 -11.32 4.48
C ALA A 37 15.61 -12.83 4.41
N ALA A 38 15.55 -13.54 5.53
CA ALA A 38 15.75 -14.99 5.57
C ALA A 38 14.65 -15.75 4.81
N ASP A 39 13.39 -15.34 4.96
CA ASP A 39 12.25 -15.92 4.22
C ASP A 39 12.41 -15.74 2.70
N LEU A 40 13.13 -14.70 2.27
CA LEU A 40 13.43 -14.40 0.86
C LEU A 40 14.76 -14.99 0.37
N ASP A 41 15.39 -15.84 1.17
CA ASP A 41 16.69 -16.46 0.86
C ASP A 41 17.79 -15.41 0.57
N MET A 42 17.85 -14.35 1.39
CA MET A 42 18.84 -13.30 1.28
C MET A 42 19.27 -12.68 2.61
N THR A 43 20.34 -11.89 2.58
CA THR A 43 20.80 -11.17 3.77
C THR A 43 20.01 -9.89 3.99
N ALA A 44 19.89 -9.46 5.25
CA ALA A 44 19.26 -8.18 5.61
C ALA A 44 19.92 -6.99 4.90
N SER A 45 21.25 -7.00 4.73
CA SER A 45 21.95 -5.93 4.01
C SER A 45 21.55 -5.89 2.53
N LYS A 46 21.45 -7.05 1.87
CA LYS A 46 21.01 -7.15 0.48
C LYS A 46 19.58 -6.65 0.30
N LEU A 47 18.65 -7.08 1.15
CA LEU A 47 17.27 -6.61 1.12
C LEU A 47 17.16 -5.10 1.38
N SER A 48 17.91 -4.58 2.37
CA SER A 48 17.95 -3.14 2.67
C SER A 48 18.41 -2.32 1.46
N ARG A 49 19.50 -2.75 0.78
CA ARG A 49 19.98 -2.11 -0.44
C ARG A 49 18.95 -2.11 -1.56
N MET A 50 18.22 -3.22 -1.74
CA MET A 50 17.14 -3.33 -2.74
C MET A 50 15.96 -2.40 -2.47
N LEU A 51 15.64 -2.17 -1.20
CA LEU A 51 14.54 -1.30 -0.78
C LEU A 51 14.95 0.17 -0.66
N ALA A 52 16.25 0.45 -0.61
CA ALA A 52 16.78 1.81 -0.64
C ALA A 52 16.57 2.45 -2.02
N ASP A 53 16.38 3.76 -2.04
CA ASP A 53 16.43 4.54 -3.27
C ASP A 53 17.82 5.16 -3.40
N ASN A 54 18.79 4.36 -3.85
CA ASN A 54 20.16 4.80 -4.04
C ASN A 54 20.51 4.89 -5.54
N PRO A 55 20.60 6.09 -6.13
CA PRO A 55 20.96 6.27 -7.53
C PRO A 55 22.35 5.71 -7.89
N ASN A 56 23.26 5.63 -6.92
CA ASN A 56 24.63 5.14 -7.12
C ASN A 56 24.74 3.62 -6.96
N ASP A 57 23.67 2.94 -6.55
CA ASP A 57 23.63 1.50 -6.32
C ASP A 57 22.27 0.93 -6.73
N PRO A 58 22.00 0.82 -8.05
CA PRO A 58 20.69 0.50 -8.60
C PRO A 58 20.41 -1.01 -8.53
N ILE A 59 20.31 -1.56 -7.31
CA ILE A 59 19.89 -2.95 -7.10
C ILE A 59 18.36 -2.99 -7.01
N ASN A 60 17.74 -3.75 -7.91
CA ASN A 60 16.29 -3.91 -7.92
C ASN A 60 15.84 -5.10 -7.07
N PHE A 61 14.63 -4.98 -6.52
CA PHE A 61 13.95 -6.09 -5.86
C PHE A 61 13.50 -7.13 -6.92
N PRO A 62 13.81 -8.42 -6.77
CA PRO A 62 13.41 -9.46 -7.73
C PRO A 62 11.90 -9.69 -7.73
N ALA A 63 11.28 -9.68 -8.92
CA ALA A 63 9.81 -9.81 -9.04
C ALA A 63 9.29 -11.19 -8.60
N ASP A 64 10.08 -12.24 -8.79
CA ASP A 64 9.83 -13.61 -8.34
C ASP A 64 9.76 -13.75 -6.82
N ARG A 65 10.37 -12.81 -6.09
CA ARG A 65 10.36 -12.77 -4.61
C ARG A 65 9.21 -11.97 -4.02
N LEU A 66 8.37 -11.35 -4.86
CA LEU A 66 7.24 -10.56 -4.39
C LEU A 66 6.20 -11.38 -3.62
N PRO A 67 5.79 -12.60 -4.05
CA PRO A 67 4.85 -13.42 -3.29
C PRO A 67 5.40 -13.78 -1.91
N ASP A 68 6.62 -14.31 -1.84
CA ASP A 68 7.31 -14.63 -0.58
C ASP A 68 7.39 -13.40 0.34
N PHE A 69 7.61 -12.21 -0.23
CA PHE A 69 7.67 -10.95 0.52
C PHE A 69 6.32 -10.58 1.12
N ILE A 70 5.24 -10.70 0.36
CA ILE A 70 3.88 -10.41 0.83
C ILE A 70 3.48 -11.40 1.92
N GLU A 71 3.74 -12.69 1.73
CA GLU A 71 3.48 -13.72 2.75
C GLU A 71 4.31 -13.48 4.02
N SER A 72 5.59 -13.16 3.86
CA SER A 72 6.50 -12.88 4.97
C SER A 72 6.08 -11.63 5.75
N THR A 73 5.68 -10.55 5.07
CA THR A 73 5.24 -9.32 5.75
C THR A 73 3.80 -9.38 6.24
N GLY A 74 2.97 -10.27 5.68
CA GLY A 74 1.53 -10.28 5.90
C GLY A 74 0.82 -9.02 5.37
N ASP A 75 1.50 -8.23 4.54
CA ASP A 75 1.05 -6.92 4.11
C ASP A 75 0.55 -6.95 2.66
N ASN A 76 -0.75 -6.74 2.48
CA ASN A 76 -1.40 -6.79 1.17
C ASN A 76 -1.33 -5.46 0.40
N ARG A 77 -0.76 -4.38 0.98
CA ARG A 77 -0.63 -3.09 0.30
C ARG A 77 0.06 -3.18 -1.06
N PRO A 78 1.10 -4.00 -1.31
CA PRO A 78 1.68 -4.15 -2.65
C PRO A 78 0.67 -4.63 -3.70
N VAL A 79 -0.20 -5.57 -3.33
CA VAL A 79 -1.25 -6.08 -4.23
C VAL A 79 -2.30 -5.02 -4.50
N ILE A 80 -2.76 -4.33 -3.44
CA ILE A 80 -3.75 -3.26 -3.53
C ILE A 80 -3.20 -2.10 -4.38
N TRP A 81 -1.93 -1.76 -4.24
CA TRP A 81 -1.28 -0.71 -5.03
C TRP A 81 -1.30 -1.04 -6.53
N MET A 82 -0.99 -2.28 -6.91
CA MET A 82 -1.05 -2.70 -8.31
C MET A 82 -2.49 -2.70 -8.83
N ALA A 83 -3.46 -3.13 -8.01
CA ALA A 83 -4.87 -3.08 -8.37
C ALA A 83 -5.35 -1.64 -8.57
N GLU A 84 -5.04 -0.73 -7.66
CA GLU A 84 -5.38 0.69 -7.75
C GLU A 84 -4.70 1.35 -8.97
N ARG A 85 -3.44 1.00 -9.25
CA ARG A 85 -2.67 1.57 -10.35
C ARG A 85 -3.15 1.13 -11.74
N PHE A 86 -3.57 -0.13 -11.88
CA PHE A 86 -3.78 -0.74 -13.20
C PHE A 86 -5.20 -1.21 -13.46
N LEU A 87 -6.00 -1.48 -12.42
CA LEU A 87 -7.35 -2.05 -12.56
C LEU A 87 -8.46 -1.05 -12.28
N ILE A 88 -8.16 0.08 -11.63
CA ILE A 88 -9.16 1.11 -11.37
C ILE A 88 -9.21 2.09 -12.54
N ASP A 89 -10.35 2.13 -13.20
CA ASP A 89 -10.67 3.18 -14.17
C ASP A 89 -11.02 4.48 -13.44
N SER A 90 -10.58 5.60 -14.00
CA SER A 90 -10.88 6.96 -13.54
C SER A 90 -12.36 7.21 -13.23
N GLU A 91 -13.26 6.61 -14.02
CA GLU A 91 -14.71 6.70 -13.80
C GLU A 91 -15.16 5.93 -12.54
N THR A 92 -14.51 4.81 -12.24
CA THR A 92 -14.78 4.02 -11.03
C THR A 92 -14.30 4.77 -9.78
N THR A 93 -13.12 5.41 -9.83
CA THR A 93 -12.61 6.26 -8.75
C THR A 93 -13.55 7.41 -8.44
N GLN A 94 -14.05 8.11 -9.47
CA GLN A 94 -14.97 9.23 -9.29
C GLN A 94 -16.30 8.76 -8.65
N ARG A 95 -16.86 7.64 -9.12
CA ARG A 95 -18.10 7.08 -8.54
C ARG A 95 -17.91 6.67 -7.08
N GLN A 96 -16.78 6.05 -6.74
CA GLN A 96 -16.46 5.68 -5.35
C GLN A 96 -16.27 6.91 -4.46
N ALA A 97 -15.56 7.93 -4.93
CA ALA A 97 -15.39 9.19 -4.20
C ALA A 97 -16.73 9.89 -3.94
N VAL A 98 -17.62 9.94 -4.93
CA VAL A 98 -18.97 10.50 -4.77
C VAL A 98 -19.80 9.67 -3.79
N ALA A 99 -19.73 8.34 -3.84
CA ALA A 99 -20.43 7.47 -2.91
C ALA A 99 -19.94 7.62 -1.46
N GLN A 100 -18.63 7.75 -1.27
CA GLN A 100 -18.02 7.96 0.04
C GLN A 100 -18.33 9.36 0.59
N LEU A 101 -18.35 10.40 -0.26
CA LEU A 101 -18.82 11.73 0.13
C LEU A 101 -20.30 11.69 0.55
N ALA A 102 -21.15 11.02 -0.21
CA ALA A 102 -22.57 10.88 0.10
C ALA A 102 -22.82 10.17 1.44
N SER A 103 -21.99 9.18 1.82
CA SER A 103 -22.11 8.49 3.11
C SER A 103 -21.66 9.34 4.31
N LEU A 104 -20.75 10.29 4.08
CA LEU A 104 -20.26 11.23 5.09
C LEU A 104 -21.14 12.48 5.26
N MET A 105 -21.95 12.84 4.25
CA MET A 105 -22.85 14.00 4.28
C MET A 105 -23.71 14.14 5.55
N PRO A 106 -24.35 13.07 6.07
CA PRO A 106 -25.15 13.17 7.30
C PRO A 106 -24.33 13.58 8.52
N GLN A 107 -23.06 13.14 8.59
CA GLN A 107 -22.16 13.47 9.70
C GLN A 107 -21.70 14.94 9.59
N VAL A 108 -21.40 15.40 8.38
CA VAL A 108 -21.05 16.80 8.11
C VAL A 108 -22.22 17.72 8.47
N GLU A 109 -23.46 17.38 8.08
CA GLU A 109 -24.65 18.15 8.45
C GLU A 109 -24.87 18.23 9.97
N ALA A 110 -24.65 17.12 10.68
CA ALA A 110 -24.78 17.10 12.13
C ALA A 110 -23.76 18.01 12.82
N LEU A 111 -22.51 17.99 12.35
CA LEU A 111 -21.44 18.86 12.87
C LEU A 111 -21.71 20.34 12.56
N LEU A 112 -22.17 20.67 11.35
CA LEU A 112 -22.54 22.05 11.00
C LEU A 112 -23.66 22.60 11.89
N LYS A 113 -24.68 21.79 12.19
CA LYS A 113 -25.76 22.17 13.13
C LYS A 113 -25.25 22.38 14.56
N ALA A 114 -24.23 21.63 14.98
CA ALA A 114 -23.64 21.75 16.31
C ALA A 114 -22.80 23.03 16.47
N VAL A 115 -22.12 23.49 15.41
CA VAL A 115 -21.32 24.73 15.41
C VAL A 115 -22.18 25.99 15.22
N ALA A 116 -23.34 25.88 14.58
CA ALA A 116 -24.26 27.00 14.36
C ALA A 116 -25.14 27.38 15.58
N ARG A 117 -24.86 26.81 16.77
CA ARG A 117 -25.48 27.16 18.06
C ARG A 117 -24.55 28.03 18.88
#